data_AF-A0A947J6Y0-F1
#
_entry.id   AF-A0A947J6Y0-F1
#
_cell.length_a   1.000
_cell.length_b   1.000
_cell.length_c   1.000
_cell.angle_alpha   90.00
_cell.angle_beta   90.00
_cell.angle_gamma   90.00
#
_symmetry.space_group_name_H-M   'P 1'
#
loop_
_entity.id
_entity.type
_entity.pdbx_description
1 polymer ?
#
loop_
_entity_poly.entity_id
_entity_poly.type
_entity_poly.pdbx_seq_one_letter_code
_entity_poly.pdbx_strand_id
1 'polypeptide(L)'
;MGLINSLFGSAGGQYSKNKKYLSSDVIHRIISSTRINSLTRAEAEVVRNAIIGAKTGNNISLYKVYNVLRELKKQKVLSSDIDRNNILQAIKKYFEEQEK
;
A
#
# COMPACT_ATOMS: atom_id res chain seq x y z
N MET A 1 -24.48 -15.08 11.95
CA MET A 1 -24.57 -14.12 10.84
C MET A 1 -23.94 -12.81 11.33
N GLY A 2 -22.75 -12.37 10.95
CA GLY A 2 -21.80 -12.88 9.96
C GLY A 2 -20.36 -12.47 10.29
N LEU A 3 -19.45 -13.41 10.05
CA LEU A 3 -18.16 -13.25 9.37
C LEU A 3 -17.31 -12.00 9.64
N ILE A 4 -16.87 -11.83 10.89
CA ILE A 4 -15.56 -11.19 11.16
C ILE A 4 -14.58 -12.27 11.66
N ASN A 5 -14.46 -13.34 10.87
CA ASN A 5 -13.45 -14.37 11.09
C ASN A 5 -12.07 -13.86 10.61
N SER A 6 -11.16 -13.74 11.57
CA SER A 6 -9.79 -14.27 11.47
C SER A 6 -8.83 -13.77 10.37
N LEU A 7 -8.93 -12.53 9.88
CA LEU A 7 -7.92 -11.98 8.94
C LEU A 7 -6.74 -11.24 9.61
N PHE A 8 -6.65 -11.25 10.94
CA PHE A 8 -5.62 -10.51 11.69
C PHE A 8 -4.60 -11.41 12.43
N GLY A 9 -4.49 -12.68 12.06
CA GLY A 9 -3.40 -13.55 12.49
C GLY A 9 -2.12 -13.21 11.71
N SER A 10 -1.16 -12.53 12.35
CA SER A 10 0.16 -12.20 11.78
C SER A 10 0.11 -11.53 10.40
N ALA A 11 -0.49 -10.33 10.34
CA ALA A 11 -0.75 -9.57 9.11
C ALA A 11 0.46 -9.32 8.17
N GLY A 12 1.70 -9.60 8.58
CA GLY A 12 2.87 -9.58 7.68
C GLY A 12 3.07 -10.85 6.83
N GLY A 13 2.57 -12.01 7.26
CA GLY A 13 2.83 -13.29 6.59
C GLY A 13 2.02 -13.53 5.32
N GLN A 14 0.90 -12.81 5.16
CA GLN A 14 -0.05 -12.98 4.05
C GLN A 14 0.32 -12.23 2.77
N TYR A 15 1.29 -11.32 2.83
CA TYR A 15 1.67 -10.50 1.68
C TYR A 15 2.88 -11.11 0.97
N SER A 16 2.78 -11.21 -0.36
CA SER A 16 3.86 -11.76 -1.17
C SER A 16 5.15 -10.96 -1.00
N LYS A 17 6.25 -11.70 -0.81
CA LYS A 17 7.62 -11.16 -0.79
C LYS A 17 8.21 -11.04 -2.19
N ASN A 18 7.52 -11.55 -3.22
CA ASN A 18 7.94 -11.45 -4.61
C ASN A 18 7.96 -9.99 -5.02
N LYS A 19 9.10 -9.55 -5.56
CA LYS A 19 9.27 -8.18 -6.05
C LYS A 19 8.61 -8.10 -7.42
N LYS A 20 7.78 -7.08 -7.62
CA LYS A 20 7.15 -6.77 -8.90
C LYS A 20 7.49 -5.36 -9.32
N TYR A 21 7.44 -5.13 -10.63
CA TYR A 21 7.71 -3.82 -11.20
C TYR A 21 6.59 -2.85 -10.82
N LEU A 22 6.97 -1.71 -10.25
CA LEU A 22 6.04 -0.66 -9.86
C LEU A 22 6.69 0.70 -10.14
N SER A 23 6.39 1.31 -11.30
CA SER A 23 6.96 2.61 -11.66
C SER A 23 6.44 3.72 -10.75
N SER A 24 7.21 4.81 -10.64
CA SER A 24 6.81 5.98 -9.84
C SER A 24 5.52 6.63 -10.38
N ASP A 25 5.31 6.58 -11.70
CA ASP A 25 4.07 7.07 -12.34
C ASP A 25 2.85 6.23 -11.97
N VAL A 26 3.01 4.91 -11.86
CA VAL A 26 1.93 4.03 -11.41
C VAL A 26 1.63 4.29 -9.93
N ILE A 27 2.65 4.48 -9.08
CA ILE A 27 2.46 4.86 -7.68
C ILE A 27 1.69 6.18 -7.58
N HIS A 28 2.10 7.18 -8.37
CA HIS A 28 1.39 8.44 -8.46
C HIS A 28 -0.07 8.23 -8.85
N ARG A 29 -0.33 7.49 -9.93
CA ARG A 29 -1.69 7.25 -10.42
C ARG A 29 -2.52 6.56 -9.35
N ILE A 30 -2.02 5.49 -8.74
CA ILE A 30 -2.73 4.74 -7.69
C ILE A 30 -3.08 5.67 -6.52
N ILE A 31 -2.12 6.40 -5.97
CA ILE A 31 -2.37 7.26 -4.80
C ILE A 31 -3.31 8.41 -5.14
N SER A 32 -3.23 8.96 -6.36
CA SER A 32 -4.10 10.04 -6.82
C SER A 32 -5.49 9.58 -7.28
N SER A 33 -5.64 8.33 -7.75
CA SER A 33 -6.91 7.77 -8.22
C SER A 33 -7.70 7.12 -7.12
N THR A 34 -7.03 6.60 -6.10
CA THR A 34 -7.70 6.07 -4.92
C THR A 34 -8.42 7.28 -4.31
N ARG A 35 -9.75 7.29 -4.32
CA ARG A 35 -10.57 8.28 -3.60
C ARG A 35 -10.37 8.03 -2.11
N ILE A 36 -9.22 8.43 -1.62
CA ILE A 36 -8.89 8.32 -0.23
C ILE A 36 -9.55 9.51 0.45
N ASN A 37 -10.81 9.33 0.84
CA ASN A 37 -11.66 10.41 1.37
C ASN A 37 -11.06 11.15 2.57
N SER A 38 -10.05 10.57 3.25
CA SER A 38 -9.36 11.18 4.39
C SER A 38 -7.88 11.54 4.17
N LEU A 39 -7.26 11.22 3.02
CA LEU A 39 -5.87 11.61 2.81
C LEU A 39 -5.79 13.06 2.31
N THR A 40 -5.14 13.91 3.09
CA THR A 40 -4.75 15.24 2.65
C THR A 40 -3.71 15.15 1.54
N ARG A 41 -3.56 16.23 0.75
CA ARG A 41 -2.52 16.32 -0.29
C ARG A 41 -1.11 16.06 0.26
N ALA A 42 -0.83 16.55 1.48
CA ALA A 42 0.46 16.36 2.14
C ALA A 42 0.70 14.89 2.50
N GLU A 43 -0.30 14.22 3.09
CA GLU A 43 -0.21 12.78 3.41
C GLU A 43 0.00 11.95 2.13
N ALA A 44 -0.66 12.32 1.02
CA ALA A 44 -0.55 11.60 -0.25
C ALA A 44 0.85 11.68 -0.83
N GLU A 45 1.49 12.83 -0.69
CA GLU A 45 2.87 13.05 -1.11
C GLU A 45 3.85 12.26 -0.23
N VAL A 46 3.67 12.27 1.08
CA VAL A 46 4.54 11.50 2.00
C VAL A 46 4.40 10.00 1.75
N VAL A 47 3.19 9.48 1.58
CA VAL A 47 2.96 8.07 1.23
C VAL A 47 3.66 7.72 -0.07
N ARG A 48 3.53 8.55 -1.10
CA ARG A 48 4.17 8.33 -2.40
C ARG A 48 5.68 8.25 -2.25
N ASN A 49 6.28 9.23 -1.59
CA ASN A 49 7.73 9.31 -1.41
C ASN A 49 8.24 8.14 -0.57
N ALA A 50 7.49 7.72 0.45
CA ALA A 50 7.84 6.56 1.27
C ALA A 50 7.80 5.25 0.47
N ILE A 51 6.79 5.03 -0.38
CA ILE A 51 6.71 3.85 -1.24
C ILE A 51 7.83 3.88 -2.29
N ILE A 52 8.07 5.04 -2.92
CA ILE A 52 9.16 5.21 -3.89
C ILE A 52 10.52 4.92 -3.24
N GLY A 53 10.79 5.49 -2.06
CA GLY A 53 12.04 5.27 -1.34
C GLY A 53 12.23 3.85 -0.82
N ALA A 54 11.15 3.08 -0.67
CA ALA A 54 11.21 1.67 -0.25
C ALA A 54 11.50 0.70 -1.41
N LYS A 55 11.48 1.16 -2.66
CA LYS A 55 11.79 0.34 -3.84
C LYS A 55 13.27 -0.04 -3.89
N THR A 56 13.57 -1.19 -4.49
CA THR A 56 14.92 -1.50 -4.97
C THR A 56 14.93 -1.34 -6.48
N GLY A 57 15.51 -0.25 -6.99
CA GLY A 57 15.34 0.15 -8.39
C GLY A 57 13.87 0.45 -8.67
N ASN A 58 13.26 -0.25 -9.64
CA ASN A 58 11.83 -0.12 -9.94
C ASN A 58 10.93 -1.20 -9.34
N ASN A 59 11.49 -2.05 -8.48
CA ASN A 59 10.77 -3.21 -7.96
C ASN A 59 10.46 -3.08 -6.46
N ILE A 60 9.29 -3.53 -6.06
CA ILE A 60 8.88 -3.61 -4.65
C ILE A 60 7.98 -4.83 -4.43
N SER A 61 8.01 -5.39 -3.23
CA SER A 61 7.10 -6.47 -2.84
C SER A 61 5.90 -5.92 -2.08
N LEU A 62 4.77 -6.62 -2.16
CA LEU A 62 3.56 -6.21 -1.44
C LEU A 62 3.78 -6.22 0.08
N TYR A 63 4.61 -7.15 0.57
CA TYR A 63 5.07 -7.15 1.96
C TYR A 63 5.80 -5.87 2.36
N LYS A 64 6.68 -5.36 1.49
CA LYS A 64 7.42 -4.12 1.75
C LYS A 64 6.48 -2.92 1.77
N VAL A 65 5.53 -2.85 0.84
CA VAL A 65 4.48 -1.81 0.81
C VAL A 65 3.65 -1.83 2.10
N TYR A 66 3.19 -3.02 2.52
CA TYR A 66 2.47 -3.18 3.79
C TYR A 66 3.26 -2.64 4.98
N ASN A 67 4.55 -2.97 5.07
CA ASN A 67 5.40 -2.48 6.15
C ASN A 67 5.56 -0.95 6.11
N VAL A 68 5.79 -0.35 4.93
CA VAL A 68 5.88 1.11 4.78
C VAL A 68 4.61 1.78 5.27
N LEU A 69 3.45 1.32 4.80
CA LEU A 69 2.15 1.88 5.18
C LEU A 69 1.85 1.67 6.68
N ARG A 70 2.28 0.54 7.25
CA ARG A 70 2.18 0.28 8.69
C ARG A 70 3.02 1.24 9.52
N GLU A 71 4.25 1.53 9.10
CA GLU A 71 5.13 2.46 9.81
C GLU A 71 4.63 3.91 9.69
N LEU A 72 4.15 4.34 8.52
CA LEU A 72 3.52 5.66 8.36
C LEU A 72 2.30 5.84 9.27
N LYS A 73 1.49 4.79 9.43
CA LYS A 73 0.37 4.81 10.38
C LYS A 73 0.85 4.93 11.83
N LYS A 74 1.87 4.17 12.24
CA LYS A 74 2.43 4.25 13.59
C LYS A 74 2.99 5.64 13.90
N GLN A 75 3.59 6.29 12.90
CA GLN A 75 4.10 7.66 12.99
C GLN A 75 3.00 8.72 12.95
N LYS A 76 1.72 8.33 12.86
CA LYS A 76 0.55 9.22 12.70
C LYS A 76 0.63 10.12 11.47
N VAL A 77 1.43 9.73 10.47
CA VAL A 77 1.51 10.37 9.16
C VAL A 77 0.34 9.91 8.28
N LEU A 78 -0.13 8.67 8.49
CA LEU A 78 -1.32 8.16 7.83
C LEU A 78 -2.41 7.96 8.88
N SER A 79 -3.43 8.81 8.82
CA SER A 79 -4.42 8.93 9.89
C SER A 79 -5.46 7.81 9.90
N SER A 80 -5.70 7.16 8.76
CA SER A 80 -6.84 6.25 8.54
C SER A 80 -6.41 4.83 8.15
N ASP A 81 -6.91 3.82 8.88
CA ASP A 81 -6.76 2.41 8.48
C ASP A 81 -7.42 2.08 7.15
N ILE A 82 -8.52 2.78 6.83
CA ILE A 82 -9.26 2.59 5.59
C ILE A 82 -8.36 2.97 4.42
N ASP A 83 -7.68 4.10 4.54
CA ASP A 83 -6.78 4.62 3.52
C ASP A 83 -5.59 3.71 3.29
N ARG A 84 -5.00 3.22 4.38
CA ARG A 84 -3.93 2.22 4.36
C ARG A 84 -4.35 0.99 3.57
N ASN A 85 -5.53 0.47 3.87
CA ASN A 85 -6.05 -0.74 3.25
C ASN A 85 -6.40 -0.50 1.77
N ASN A 86 -6.97 0.65 1.44
CA ASN A 86 -7.31 1.02 0.06
C ASN A 86 -6.06 1.12 -0.82
N ILE A 87 -5.00 1.79 -0.36
CA ILE A 87 -3.72 1.88 -1.08
C ILE A 87 -3.14 0.48 -1.29
N LEU A 88 -3.13 -0.34 -0.24
CA LEU A 88 -2.56 -1.68 -0.30
C LEU A 88 -3.33 -2.60 -1.26
N GLN A 89 -4.67 -2.52 -1.25
CA GLN A 89 -5.52 -3.26 -2.18
C GLN A 89 -5.33 -2.79 -3.63
N ALA A 90 -5.19 -1.49 -3.88
CA ALA A 90 -4.94 -0.97 -5.21
C ALA A 90 -3.60 -1.45 -5.79
N ILE A 91 -2.53 -1.46 -4.98
CA ILE A 91 -1.23 -2.00 -5.39
C ILE A 91 -1.30 -3.53 -5.59
N LYS A 92 -1.99 -4.25 -4.69
CA LYS A 92 -2.21 -5.69 -4.84
C LYS A 92 -2.91 -6.01 -6.17
N LYS A 93 -3.98 -5.29 -6.49
CA LYS A 93 -4.74 -5.47 -7.74
C LYS A 93 -3.86 -5.22 -8.96
N TYR A 94 -3.07 -4.14 -8.96
CA TYR A 94 -2.12 -3.86 -10.03
C TYR A 94 -1.11 -4.99 -10.22
N PHE A 95 -0.62 -5.58 -9.13
CA PHE A 95 0.29 -6.72 -9.18
C PHE A 95 -0.36 -8.00 -9.71
N GLU A 96 -1.62 -8.25 -9.41
CA GLU A 96 -2.39 -9.39 -9.95
C GLU A 96 -2.69 -9.20 -11.45
N GLU A 97 -2.91 -7.97 -11.89
CA GLU A 97 -3.11 -7.63 -13.31
C GLU A 97 -1.85 -7.84 -14.16
N GLN A 98 -0.65 -7.70 -13.59
CA GLN A 98 0.61 -7.99 -14.29
C GLN A 98 0.89 -9.49 -14.47
N GLU A 99 0.20 -10.38 -13.74
CA GLU A 99 0.37 -11.83 -13.83
C GLU A 99 -0.58 -12.50 -14.82
N LYS A 100 -1.46 -11.72 -15.46
CA LYS A 100 -2.33 -12.15 -16.55
C LYS A 100 -1.70 -11.87 -17.91
#